data_AF-A0A428Z768-F1
#
_entry.id   AF-A0A428Z768-F1
#
_cell.length_a   1.000
_cell.length_b   1.000
_cell.length_c   1.000
_cell.angle_alpha   90.00
_cell.angle_beta   90.00
_cell.angle_gamma   90.00
#
_symmetry.space_group_name_H-M   'P 1'
#
loop_
_entity.id
_entity.type
_entity.pdbx_description
1 polymer ?
#
loop_
_entity_poly.entity_id
_entity_poly.type
_entity_poly.pdbx_seq_one_letter_code
_entity_poly.pdbx_strand_id
1 'polypeptide(L)'
;MSPVETVLVFVVIPAAIYGAVALLTLRERAAKTPRYRPGQDWDYPPVWWTANPAGAAQPAHSTDEEDTAQHARTAWGGARGSW
;
A
#
# COMPACT_ATOMS: atom_id res chain seq x y z
N MET A 1 -45.96 -0.30 21.44
CA MET A 1 -45.78 0.09 20.03
C MET A 1 -46.46 1.41 19.74
N SER A 2 -45.76 2.50 20.04
CA SER A 2 -46.10 3.85 19.56
C SER A 2 -45.40 4.13 18.22
N PRO A 3 -45.88 5.08 17.40
CA PRO A 3 -45.22 5.45 16.14
C PRO A 3 -43.75 5.87 16.33
N VAL A 4 -43.44 6.54 17.43
CA VAL A 4 -42.08 6.97 17.80
C VAL A 4 -41.19 5.76 18.10
N GLU A 5 -41.72 4.78 18.84
CA GLU A 5 -41.02 3.54 19.19
C GLU A 5 -40.68 2.73 17.93
N THR A 6 -41.62 2.62 16.98
CA THR A 6 -41.39 1.96 15.69
C THR A 6 -40.24 2.62 14.93
N VAL A 7 -40.20 3.95 14.85
CA VAL A 7 -39.12 4.67 14.13
C VAL A 7 -37.77 4.47 14.82
N LEU A 8 -37.72 4.55 16.16
CA LEU A 8 -36.49 4.33 16.91
C LEU A 8 -35.93 2.92 16.64
N VAL A 9 -36.78 1.91 16.69
CA VAL A 9 -36.36 0.52 16.53
C VAL A 9 -35.97 0.20 15.09
N PHE A 10 -36.79 0.60 14.11
CA PHE A 10 -36.63 0.13 12.73
C PHE A 10 -35.83 1.06 11.83
N VAL A 11 -35.59 2.30 12.24
CA VAL A 11 -34.80 3.26 11.45
C VAL A 11 -33.52 3.65 12.17
N VAL A 12 -33.64 4.07 13.44
CA VAL A 12 -32.49 4.62 14.17
C VAL A 12 -31.48 3.53 14.53
N ILE A 13 -31.92 2.37 15.05
CA ILE A 13 -30.99 1.29 15.38
C ILE A 13 -30.23 0.79 14.13
N PRO A 14 -30.89 0.46 12.99
CA PRO A 14 -30.15 0.06 11.79
C PRO A 14 -29.21 1.15 11.29
N ALA A 15 -29.65 2.41 11.24
CA ALA A 15 -28.81 3.52 10.81
C ALA A 15 -27.59 3.70 11.72
N ALA A 16 -27.75 3.52 13.04
CA ALA A 16 -26.65 3.57 13.99
C ALA A 16 -25.64 2.43 13.76
N ILE A 17 -26.10 1.22 13.49
CA ILE A 17 -25.24 0.07 13.17
C ILE A 17 -24.44 0.35 11.89
N TYR A 18 -25.11 0.76 10.81
CA TYR A 18 -24.44 1.10 9.55
C TYR A 18 -23.46 2.27 9.72
N GLY A 19 -23.84 3.30 10.48
CA GLY A 19 -22.99 4.43 10.81
C GLY A 19 -21.73 4.01 11.57
N ALA A 20 -21.87 3.14 12.56
CA ALA A 20 -20.75 2.60 13.31
C ALA A 20 -19.79 1.80 12.40
N VAL A 21 -20.32 0.89 11.58
CA VAL A 21 -19.52 0.12 10.62
C VAL A 21 -18.82 1.03 9.62
N ALA A 22 -19.52 2.02 9.06
CA ALA A 22 -18.95 3.00 8.14
C ALA A 22 -17.78 3.75 8.80
N LEU A 23 -17.97 4.28 10.01
CA LEU A 23 -16.91 4.99 10.75
C LEU A 23 -15.68 4.10 11.00
N LEU A 24 -15.88 2.82 11.33
CA LEU A 24 -14.79 1.87 11.50
C LEU A 24 -14.00 1.67 10.19
N THR A 25 -14.67 1.59 9.03
CA THR A 25 -13.98 1.47 7.75
C THR A 25 -13.20 2.73 7.36
N LEU A 26 -13.67 3.92 7.73
CA LEU A 26 -12.97 5.17 7.45
C LEU A 26 -11.69 5.33 8.29
N ARG A 27 -11.60 4.67 9.45
CA ARG A 27 -10.41 4.71 10.33
C ARG A 27 -9.14 4.29 9.61
N GLU A 28 -9.20 3.25 8.79
CA GLU A 28 -8.04 2.76 8.03
C GLU A 28 -7.53 3.79 7.05
N ARG A 29 -8.43 4.56 6.42
CA ARG A 29 -8.06 5.62 5.48
C ARG A 29 -7.35 6.77 6.18
N ALA A 30 -7.79 7.14 7.37
CA ALA A 30 -7.19 8.21 8.17
C ALA A 30 -5.79 7.83 8.68
N ALA A 31 -5.54 6.55 8.93
CA ALA A 31 -4.25 6.04 9.42
C ALA A 31 -3.22 5.77 8.30
N LYS A 32 -3.55 6.03 7.02
CA LYS A 32 -2.61 5.75 5.92
C LYS A 32 -1.45 6.72 5.91
N THR A 33 -0.27 6.18 5.67
CA THR A 33 0.95 6.95 5.44
C THR A 33 0.75 7.98 4.33
N PRO A 34 1.12 9.26 4.55
CA PRO A 34 0.96 10.30 3.55
C PRO A 34 1.80 10.00 2.31
N ARG A 35 1.25 10.31 1.14
CA ARG A 35 1.97 10.13 -0.13
C ARG A 35 3.17 11.09 -0.21
N TYR A 36 4.32 10.58 -0.64
CA TYR A 36 5.49 11.40 -0.95
C TYR A 36 5.15 12.52 -1.95
N ARG A 37 5.71 13.71 -1.74
CA ARG A 37 5.59 14.87 -2.64
C ARG A 37 6.96 15.27 -3.18
N PRO A 38 7.08 15.61 -4.48
CA PRO A 38 8.32 16.17 -5.02
C PRO A 38 8.76 17.41 -4.24
N GLY A 39 10.06 17.46 -3.88
CA GLY A 39 10.64 18.53 -3.05
C GLY A 39 10.58 18.28 -1.54
N GLN A 40 9.90 17.22 -1.09
CA GLN A 40 10.04 16.72 0.28
C GLN A 40 11.29 15.84 0.40
N ASP A 41 11.94 15.86 1.56
CA ASP A 41 13.00 14.91 1.91
C ASP A 41 12.45 13.47 1.90
N TRP A 42 13.32 12.52 1.54
CA TRP A 42 12.96 11.11 1.44
C TRP A 42 13.24 10.39 2.76
N ASP A 43 12.21 10.28 3.61
CA ASP A 43 12.28 9.62 4.92
C ASP A 43 11.90 8.12 4.89
N TYR A 44 11.70 7.56 3.71
CA TYR A 44 11.33 6.16 3.53
C TYR A 44 12.57 5.27 3.39
N PRO A 45 12.49 3.98 3.79
CA PRO A 45 13.57 3.04 3.50
C PRO A 45 13.81 2.94 1.98
N PRO A 46 15.04 2.66 1.53
CA PRO A 46 15.32 2.39 0.12
C PRO A 46 14.46 1.22 -0.39
N VAL A 47 13.79 1.41 -1.53
CA VAL A 47 12.96 0.37 -2.15
C VAL A 47 13.44 0.14 -3.58
N TRP A 48 13.63 -1.14 -3.93
CA TRP A 48 13.92 -1.56 -5.29
C TRP A 48 12.72 -2.35 -5.84
N TRP A 49 12.04 -1.81 -6.84
CA TRP A 49 10.95 -2.51 -7.51
C TRP A 49 11.48 -3.26 -8.72
N THR A 50 11.40 -4.59 -8.69
CA THR A 50 11.69 -5.44 -9.85
C THR A 50 10.43 -5.70 -10.66
N ALA A 51 10.61 -6.08 -11.93
CA ALA A 51 9.49 -6.57 -12.73
C ALA A 51 8.90 -7.84 -12.11
N ASN A 52 7.61 -8.08 -12.34
CA ASN A 52 6.97 -9.34 -11.99
C ASN A 52 7.63 -10.48 -12.81
N PRO A 53 8.26 -11.48 -12.18
CA PRO A 53 9.00 -12.53 -12.89
C PRO A 53 8.12 -13.33 -13.87
N ALA A 54 6.85 -13.54 -13.54
CA ALA A 54 5.90 -14.28 -14.40
C ALA A 54 5.61 -13.55 -15.73
N GLY A 55 5.66 -12.22 -15.74
CA GLY A 55 5.49 -11.41 -16.94
C GLY A 55 6.80 -11.04 -17.65
N ALA A 56 7.94 -11.25 -16.99
CA ALA A 56 9.26 -10.81 -17.45
C ALA A 56 10.17 -11.95 -17.94
N ALA A 57 9.71 -13.22 -17.87
CA ALA A 57 10.51 -14.40 -18.16
C ALA A 57 11.87 -14.41 -17.43
N GLN A 58 11.91 -13.81 -16.24
CA GLN A 58 13.12 -13.67 -15.43
C GLN A 58 13.01 -14.65 -14.25
N PRO A 59 14.07 -15.41 -13.93
CA PRO A 59 14.06 -16.28 -12.76
C PRO A 59 13.75 -15.44 -11.51
N ALA A 60 12.83 -15.93 -10.68
CA ALA A 60 12.48 -15.27 -9.44
C ALA A 60 13.74 -15.09 -8.59
N HIS A 61 14.04 -13.86 -8.18
CA HIS A 61 15.11 -13.60 -7.22
C HIS A 61 14.68 -14.19 -5.88
N SER A 62 15.20 -15.38 -5.54
CA SER A 62 15.11 -15.96 -4.21
C SER A 62 15.95 -15.14 -3.24
N THR A 63 15.33 -14.67 -2.16
CA THR A 63 15.94 -13.90 -1.06
C THR A 63 16.82 -14.72 -0.13
N ASP A 64 17.34 -15.87 -0.58
CA ASP A 64 18.22 -16.71 0.23
C ASP A 64 19.67 -16.44 -0.18
N GLU A 65 20.37 -15.74 0.71
CA GLU A 65 21.81 -15.49 0.66
C GLU A 65 22.59 -16.79 0.86
N GLU A 66 23.08 -17.42 -0.21
CA GLU A 66 24.29 -18.25 -0.12
C GLU A 66 25.22 -17.99 -1.32
N ASP A 67 26.42 -17.55 -0.94
CA ASP A 67 27.57 -17.12 -1.72
C ASP A 67 28.16 -18.24 -2.59
N THR A 68 28.32 -18.03 -3.90
CA THR A 68 29.64 -17.98 -4.57
C THR A 68 29.54 -18.16 -6.10
N ALA A 69 30.43 -17.41 -6.77
CA ALA A 69 31.00 -17.59 -8.11
C ALA A 69 30.53 -16.66 -9.25
N GLN A 70 31.52 -15.90 -9.72
CA GLN A 70 31.64 -15.17 -10.98
C GLN A 70 30.97 -13.78 -11.07
N HIS A 71 31.65 -12.82 -10.45
CA HIS A 71 31.65 -11.44 -10.91
C HIS A 71 31.97 -11.35 -12.41
N ALA A 72 30.99 -10.91 -13.20
CA ALA A 72 31.23 -10.11 -14.39
C ALA A 72 30.08 -9.11 -14.60
N ARG A 73 29.95 -8.13 -13.69
CA ARG A 73 29.29 -6.86 -14.02
C ARG A 73 30.31 -5.94 -14.64
N THR A 74 30.54 -6.08 -15.94
CA THR A 74 31.29 -5.10 -16.73
C THR A 74 30.27 -4.10 -17.27
N ALA A 75 29.99 -3.07 -16.46
CA ALA A 75 28.88 -2.12 -16.61
C ALA A 75 28.55 -1.79 -18.07
N TRP A 76 27.27 -1.91 -18.45
CA TRP A 76 26.85 -1.49 -19.78
C TRP A 76 25.74 -0.44 -19.75
N GLY A 77 26.17 0.80 -20.02
CA GLY A 77 25.31 1.97 -20.20
C GLY A 77 25.02 2.78 -18.92
N GLY A 78 24.70 4.06 -19.10
CA GLY A 78 24.29 4.97 -18.03
C GLY A 78 23.62 6.22 -18.59
N ALA A 79 22.53 6.66 -17.97
CA ALA A 79 21.84 7.91 -18.27
C ALA A 79 21.69 8.70 -16.97
N ARG A 80 21.91 10.02 -17.02
CA ARG A 80 21.74 10.92 -15.88
C ARG A 80 21.07 12.21 -16.32
N GLY A 81 20.28 12.78 -15.42
CA GLY A 81 19.67 14.10 -15.55
C GLY A 81 19.45 14.68 -14.16
N SER A 82 19.45 16.01 -14.06
CA SER A 82 19.07 16.75 -12.86
C SER A 82 17.74 17.45 -13.14
N TRP A 83 16.78 17.28 -12.24
CA TRP A 83 15.50 17.98 -12.22
C TRP A 83 15.57 19.18 -11.28
#